data_AF-A0A520AJE6-F1
#
_entry.id   AF-A0A520AJE6-F1
#
_cell.length_a   1.000
_cell.length_b   1.000
_cell.length_c   1.000
_cell.angle_alpha   90.00
_cell.angle_beta   90.00
_cell.angle_gamma   90.00
#
_symmetry.space_group_name_H-M   'P 1'
#
loop_
_entity.id
_entity.type
_entity.pdbx_description
1 polymer ?
#
loop_
_entity_poly.entity_id
_entity_poly.type
_entity_poly.pdbx_seq_one_letter_code
_entity_poly.pdbx_strand_id
1 'polypeptide(L)' 'MQQHLQNPIFKTLSAIADKNNTEAYVIGGFVRDLFLNRPSKDIDVVVVGSGIEY' A
#
# COMPACT_ATOMS: atom_id res chain seq x y z
N MET A 1 6.64 -11.72 -1.47
CA MET A 1 5.99 -10.41 -1.28
C MET A 1 4.57 -10.33 -1.83
N GLN A 2 4.31 -10.63 -3.11
CA GLN A 2 2.96 -10.50 -3.69
C GLN A 2 1.86 -11.27 -2.94
N GLN A 3 2.18 -12.44 -2.37
CA GLN A 3 1.24 -13.23 -1.56
C GLN A 3 0.66 -12.53 -0.32
N HIS A 4 1.24 -11.40 0.12
CA HIS A 4 0.77 -10.62 1.26
C HIS A 4 -0.09 -9.42 0.85
N LEU A 5 -0.22 -9.18 -0.46
CA LEU A 5 -1.01 -8.09 -1.04
C LEU A 5 -2.33 -8.61 -1.63
N GLN A 6 -2.99 -9.52 -0.93
CA GLN A 6 -4.23 -10.17 -1.40
C GLN A 6 -5.48 -9.37 -1.10
N ASN A 7 -5.40 -8.40 -0.19
CA ASN A 7 -6.53 -7.51 0.08
C ASN A 7 -6.86 -6.72 -1.20
N PRO A 8 -8.13 -6.69 -1.66
CA PRO A 8 -8.55 -5.96 -2.85
C PRO A 8 -8.10 -4.50 -2.89
N ILE A 9 -7.91 -3.86 -1.73
CA ILE A 9 -7.45 -2.47 -1.64
C ILE A 9 -6.14 -2.24 -2.40
N PHE A 10 -5.21 -3.20 -2.40
CA PHE A 10 -3.92 -3.04 -3.09
C PHE A 10 -4.08 -3.01 -4.62
N LYS A 11 -5.07 -3.74 -5.17
CA LYS A 11 -5.38 -3.66 -6.59
C LYS A 11 -6.00 -2.32 -6.95
N THR A 12 -6.90 -1.81 -6.11
CA THR A 12 -7.51 -0.48 -6.29
C THR A 12 -6.43 0.61 -6.26
N LEU A 13 -5.54 0.58 -5.27
CA LEU A 13 -4.44 1.53 -5.15
C LEU A 13 -3.50 1.46 -6.36
N SER A 14 -3.13 0.25 -6.81
CA SER A 14 -2.31 0.06 -8.02
C SER A 14 -2.97 0.67 -9.26
N ALA A 15 -4.27 0.44 -9.46
CA ALA A 15 -4.98 0.97 -10.62
C ALA A 15 -5.08 2.50 -10.60
N ILE A 16 -5.23 3.11 -9.42
CA ILE A 16 -5.21 4.57 -9.26
C ILE A 16 -3.81 5.12 -9.53
N ALA A 17 -2.77 4.49 -8.99
CA ALA A 17 -1.38 4.87 -9.21
C ALA A 17 -1.03 4.84 -10.71
N ASP A 18 -1.40 3.76 -11.41
CA ASP A 18 -1.21 3.61 -12.86
C ASP A 18 -1.96 4.70 -13.65
N LYS A 19 -3.23 4.97 -13.28
CA LYS A 19 -4.05 6.00 -13.93
C LYS A 19 -3.46 7.41 -13.77
N ASN A 20 -2.95 7.70 -12.58
CA ASN A 20 -2.40 9.01 -12.23
C ASN A 20 -0.91 9.14 -12.61
N ASN A 21 -0.30 8.08 -13.16
CA ASN A 21 1.13 7.99 -13.45
C ASN A 21 2.00 8.42 -12.25
N THR A 22 1.63 7.93 -11.07
CA THR A 22 2.30 8.18 -9.80
C THR A 22 2.66 6.84 -9.15
N GLU A 23 3.55 6.89 -8.16
CA GLU A 23 3.97 5.71 -7.42
C GLU A 23 3.31 5.70 -6.04
N ALA A 24 2.83 4.53 -5.62
CA ALA A 24 2.21 4.31 -4.32
C ALA A 24 2.82 3.10 -3.61
N TYR A 25 3.09 3.24 -2.31
CA TYR A 25 3.83 2.27 -1.52
C TYR A 25 3.15 2.02 -0.19
N VAL A 26 2.99 0.74 0.15
CA VAL A 26 2.59 0.34 1.50
C VAL A 26 3.82 0.44 2.40
N ILE A 27 3.69 1.13 3.53
CA ILE A 27 4.79 1.42 4.45
C ILE A 27 4.39 1.14 5.90
N GLY A 28 5.23 1.55 6.83
CA GLY A 28 4.88 1.63 8.24
C GLY A 28 4.70 0.30 8.95
N GLY A 29 3.73 0.27 9.88
CA GLY A 29 3.50 -0.87 10.76
C GLY A 29 3.16 -2.15 10.01
N PHE A 30 2.38 -2.05 8.94
CA PHE A 30 2.02 -3.16 8.09
C PHE A 30 3.24 -3.93 7.56
N VAL A 31 4.21 -3.21 7.00
CA VAL A 31 5.42 -3.82 6.42
C VAL A 31 6.29 -4.43 7.50
N ARG A 32 6.50 -3.73 8.62
CA ARG A 32 7.27 -4.27 9.75
C ARG A 32 6.64 -5.56 10.29
N ASP A 33 5.34 -5.51 10.56
CA ASP A 33 4.62 -6.63 11.18
C ASP A 33 4.56 -7.83 10.23
N LEU A 34 4.49 -7.58 8.92
CA LEU A 34 4.66 -8.62 7.91
C LEU A 34 6.00 -9.35 8.03
N PHE A 35 7.12 -8.62 8.11
CA PHE A 35 8.45 -9.24 8.29
C PHE A 35 8.61 -9.94 9.65
N LEU A 36 7.90 -9.48 10.67
CA LEU A 36 7.89 -10.08 12.01
C LEU A 36 6.86 -11.21 12.18
N ASN A 37 6.12 -11.59 11.12
CA ASN A 37 5.04 -12.57 11.15
C ASN A 37 3.97 -12.25 12.22
N ARG A 38 3.62 -10.97 12.37
CA ARG A 38 2.59 -10.49 13.29
C ARG A 38 1.33 -10.10 12.52
N PRO A 39 0.13 -10.28 13.09
CA PRO A 39 -1.08 -9.73 12.50
C PRO A 39 -1.02 -8.20 12.49
N SER A 40 -1.42 -7.59 11.39
CA SER A 40 -1.53 -6.14 11.25
C SER A 40 -2.87 -5.80 10.59
N LYS A 41 -3.57 -4.80 11.13
CA LYS A 41 -4.90 -4.38 10.66
C LYS A 41 -4.86 -3.06 9.90
N ASP A 42 -3.88 -2.22 10.20
CA ASP A 42 -3.74 -0.88 9.64
C ASP A 42 -2.83 -0.93 8.41
N ILE A 43 -3.21 -0.21 7.36
CA ILE A 43 -2.47 -0.13 6.10
C ILE A 43 -2.12 1.33 5.87
N ASP A 44 -0.85 1.67 6.06
CA ASP A 44 -0.33 3.00 5.75
C ASP A 44 0.22 3.01 4.33
N VAL A 45 -0.16 4.00 3.54
CA VAL A 45 0.28 4.17 2.16
C VAL A 45 0.92 5.54 1.98
N VAL A 46 2.09 5.58 1.35
CA VAL A 46 2.70 6.81 0.85
C VAL A 46 2.57 6.86 -0.66
N VAL A 47 2.34 8.06 -1.19
CA VAL A 47 2.28 8.33 -2.63
C VAL A 47 3.32 9.38 -3.00
N VAL A 48 3.89 9.27 -4.19
CA VAL A 48 4.85 10.26 -4.70
C VAL A 48 4.06 11.41 -5.31
N GLY A 49 3.77 12.42 -4.48
CA GLY A 49 2.99 13.60 -4.87
C GLY A 49 2.12 14.13 -3.73
N SER A 50 0.98 14.72 -4.09
CA SER A 50 -0.03 15.19 -3.12
C SER A 50 -0.94 14.03 -2.70
N GLY A 51 -0.83 13.58 -1.45
CA GLY A 51 -1.72 12.54 -0.91
C GLY A 51 -3.18 12.97 -0.74
N ILE A 52 -3.48 14.27 -0.72
CA ILE A 52 -4.84 14.79 -0.62
C ILE A 52 -5.56 14.76 -1.98
N GLU A 53 -4.81 14.89 -3.07
CA GLU A 53 -5.34 14.88 -4.44
C GLU A 53 -5.37 13.48 -5.06
N TYR A 54 -4.83 12.48 -4.34
CA TYR A 54 -4.65 11.11 -4.80
C TYR A 54 -5.97 10.32 -4.88
#